data_AF-A0A0K8RKV7-F1
#
_entry.id   AF-A0A0K8RKV7-F1
#
_cell.length_a   1.000
_cell.length_b   1.000
_cell.length_c   1.000
_cell.angle_alpha   90.00
_cell.angle_beta   90.00
_cell.angle_gamma   90.00
#
_symmetry.space_group_name_H-M   'P 1'
#
loop_
_entity.id
_entity.type
_entity.pdbx_description
1 polymer ?
#
loop_
_entity_poly.entity_id
_entity_poly.type
_entity_poly.pdbx_seq_one_letter_code
_entity_poly.pdbx_strand_id
1 'polypeptide(L)'
;MRVVIAALISASFLFCTSAAVKKQRKTTPDGPVVTIGYLLYEPKVKNVTWEFQFNSSLHQIHKHAEAWLRFYINLRFKLQTWKIMQVDETMKSKLDSLERNDTLVDPYEALDCVKDNEKRITNPPNILCLVTEKPLTVYSDGFGLYYRLCKDVVPLILTYNQTSDKATGQKLGFLIQGTMNITNLFTWHQKSPEEKKQHFKNCQSQRELKQKL
;
A
#
# COMPACT_ATOMS: atom_id res chain seq x y z
N MET A 1 56.35 -19.26 -69.69
CA MET A 1 57.08 -18.20 -68.95
C MET A 1 56.06 -17.22 -68.40
N ARG A 2 56.14 -16.90 -67.08
CA ARG A 2 55.81 -15.60 -66.46
C ARG A 2 54.31 -15.17 -66.53
N VAL A 3 53.58 -14.71 -65.52
CA VAL A 3 53.83 -14.08 -64.20
C VAL A 3 52.56 -14.26 -63.33
N VAL A 4 52.76 -14.38 -62.03
CA VAL A 4 51.76 -14.27 -60.94
C VAL A 4 51.33 -12.82 -60.74
N ILE A 5 50.03 -12.48 -60.71
CA ILE A 5 49.54 -11.37 -59.88
C ILE A 5 48.20 -11.76 -59.24
N ALA A 6 48.25 -11.85 -57.92
CA ALA A 6 47.12 -11.93 -57.02
C ALA A 6 46.39 -10.57 -56.92
N ALA A 7 45.07 -10.59 -56.75
CA ALA A 7 44.35 -9.55 -56.02
C ALA A 7 43.03 -10.13 -55.48
N LEU A 8 42.98 -10.32 -54.16
CA LEU A 8 41.76 -10.59 -53.40
C LEU A 8 40.79 -9.41 -53.53
N ILE A 9 39.53 -9.68 -53.83
CA ILE A 9 38.43 -8.74 -53.54
C ILE A 9 37.35 -9.52 -52.80
N SER A 10 37.59 -9.68 -51.50
CA SER A 10 36.55 -10.03 -50.52
C SER A 10 35.84 -8.74 -50.12
N ALA A 11 34.93 -8.26 -50.95
CA ALA A 11 34.08 -7.10 -50.63
C ALA A 11 32.80 -7.57 -49.93
N SER A 12 32.91 -7.70 -48.60
CA SER A 12 31.92 -7.25 -47.61
C SER A 12 30.48 -6.99 -48.08
N PHE A 13 29.62 -8.01 -47.99
CA PHE A 13 28.23 -7.80 -47.60
C PHE A 13 28.16 -7.84 -46.07
N LEU A 14 28.64 -6.76 -45.44
CA LEU A 14 28.22 -6.45 -44.09
C LEU A 14 26.74 -6.07 -44.20
N PHE A 15 25.88 -7.02 -43.85
CA PHE A 15 24.49 -6.73 -43.49
C PHE A 15 24.53 -5.65 -42.41
N CYS A 16 24.34 -4.38 -42.81
CA CYS A 16 23.86 -3.35 -41.91
C CYS A 16 22.41 -3.70 -41.56
N THR A 17 22.21 -4.75 -40.77
CA THR A 17 21.11 -4.73 -39.84
C THR A 17 21.49 -3.62 -38.88
N SER A 18 20.91 -2.44 -39.09
CA SER A 18 20.70 -1.52 -37.99
C SER A 18 19.94 -2.33 -36.96
N ALA A 19 20.67 -2.96 -36.04
CA ALA A 19 20.14 -3.37 -34.78
C ALA A 19 19.60 -2.07 -34.20
N ALA A 20 18.32 -1.83 -34.46
CA ALA A 20 17.53 -0.98 -33.61
C ALA A 20 17.76 -1.61 -32.24
N VAL A 21 18.67 -1.01 -31.48
CA VAL A 21 18.75 -1.21 -30.05
C VAL A 21 17.31 -1.01 -29.66
N LYS A 22 16.61 -2.12 -29.37
CA LYS A 22 15.33 -2.06 -28.72
C LYS A 22 15.66 -1.23 -27.50
N LYS A 23 15.34 0.07 -27.54
CA LYS A 23 15.18 0.86 -26.33
C LYS A 23 14.29 -0.07 -25.53
N GLN A 24 14.85 -0.71 -24.51
CA GLN A 24 14.06 -1.32 -23.46
C GLN A 24 13.01 -0.26 -23.22
N ARG A 25 11.75 -0.57 -23.56
CA ARG A 25 10.63 0.30 -23.20
C ARG A 25 10.92 0.58 -21.74
N LYS A 26 11.30 1.82 -21.41
CA LYS A 26 11.40 2.22 -20.00
C LYS A 26 10.03 1.87 -19.48
N THR A 27 9.95 0.77 -18.72
CA THR A 27 8.77 0.40 -17.98
C THR A 27 8.39 1.67 -17.27
N THR A 28 7.19 2.16 -17.57
CA THR A 28 6.68 3.41 -17.01
C THR A 28 6.98 3.37 -15.52
N PRO A 29 7.64 4.39 -14.93
CA PRO A 29 8.15 4.26 -13.57
C PRO A 29 6.99 3.84 -12.65
N ASP A 30 7.19 2.73 -11.94
CA ASP A 30 6.21 2.13 -11.04
C ASP A 30 5.62 3.21 -10.14
N GLY A 31 4.31 3.13 -9.91
CA GLY A 31 3.63 4.00 -8.97
C GLY A 31 4.18 3.84 -7.55
N PRO A 32 3.88 4.76 -6.62
CA PRO A 32 4.28 4.61 -5.23
C PRO A 32 3.82 3.26 -4.66
N VAL A 33 4.72 2.63 -3.91
CA VAL A 33 4.46 1.42 -3.13
C VAL A 33 4.22 1.85 -1.70
N VAL A 34 3.06 1.50 -1.13
CA VAL A 34 2.69 1.80 0.24
C VAL A 34 2.56 0.50 1.01
N THR A 35 3.26 0.45 2.14
CA THR A 35 3.35 -0.74 2.96
C THR A 35 2.37 -0.66 4.10
N ILE A 36 1.64 -1.74 4.35
CA ILE A 36 0.59 -1.81 5.37
C ILE A 36 0.90 -2.93 6.34
N GLY A 37 1.05 -2.59 7.62
CA GLY A 37 1.01 -3.55 8.71
C GLY A 37 -0.42 -3.73 9.19
N TYR A 38 -0.83 -4.97 9.44
CA TYR A 38 -2.15 -5.31 9.94
C TYR A 38 -2.06 -5.83 11.36
N LEU A 39 -2.78 -5.19 12.27
CA LEU A 39 -3.00 -5.62 13.64
C LEU A 39 -4.39 -6.23 13.72
N LEU A 40 -4.48 -7.55 13.89
CA LEU A 40 -5.75 -8.23 14.04
C LEU A 40 -6.21 -8.10 15.48
N TYR A 41 -7.44 -7.62 15.68
CA TYR A 41 -8.05 -7.49 16.98
C TYR A 41 -9.44 -8.10 16.98
N GLU A 42 -9.63 -9.02 17.91
CA GLU A 42 -10.92 -9.63 18.17
C GLU A 42 -11.39 -9.29 19.60
N PRO A 43 -12.47 -8.50 19.73
CA PRO A 43 -13.09 -8.25 21.02
C PRO A 43 -13.60 -9.56 21.63
N LYS A 44 -13.12 -9.89 22.83
CA LYS A 44 -13.63 -11.00 23.67
C LYS A 44 -13.53 -12.42 23.06
N VAL A 45 -12.60 -12.64 22.11
CA VAL A 45 -12.20 -13.94 21.51
C VAL A 45 -13.40 -14.90 21.33
N LYS A 46 -14.16 -14.71 20.25
CA LYS A 46 -15.39 -15.48 19.98
C LYS A 46 -15.25 -16.38 18.74
N ASN A 47 -14.28 -16.15 17.85
CA ASN A 47 -14.18 -16.82 16.56
C ASN A 47 -12.83 -16.61 15.82
N VAL A 48 -11.94 -17.59 15.85
CA VAL A 48 -10.63 -17.57 15.15
C VAL A 48 -10.75 -17.57 13.61
N THR A 49 -11.96 -17.83 13.08
CA THR A 49 -12.18 -18.08 11.64
C THR A 49 -11.97 -16.84 10.76
N TRP A 50 -12.32 -15.65 11.25
CA TRP A 50 -12.32 -14.43 10.42
C TRP A 50 -10.90 -13.99 10.05
N GLU A 51 -9.93 -14.22 10.93
CA GLU A 51 -8.53 -13.83 10.74
C GLU A 51 -7.90 -14.60 9.59
N PHE A 52 -8.17 -15.92 9.55
CA PHE A 52 -7.75 -16.78 8.45
C PHE A 52 -8.37 -16.33 7.13
N GLN A 53 -9.67 -16.05 7.13
CA GLN A 53 -10.37 -15.55 5.94
C GLN A 53 -9.78 -14.22 5.47
N PHE A 54 -9.60 -13.25 6.38
CA PHE A 54 -8.99 -11.96 6.07
C PHE A 54 -7.61 -12.12 5.42
N ASN A 55 -6.75 -12.97 5.99
CA ASN A 55 -5.43 -13.24 5.45
C ASN A 55 -5.51 -13.86 4.04
N SER A 56 -6.41 -14.82 3.83
CA SER A 56 -6.62 -15.45 2.51
C SER A 56 -7.17 -14.48 1.46
N SER A 57 -7.99 -13.52 1.88
CA SER A 57 -8.62 -12.50 1.03
C SER A 57 -7.77 -11.26 0.79
N LEU A 58 -6.70 -11.05 1.57
CA LEU A 58 -5.97 -9.79 1.62
C LEU A 58 -5.45 -9.32 0.26
N HIS A 59 -5.01 -10.26 -0.58
CA HIS A 59 -4.57 -9.94 -1.95
C HIS A 59 -5.69 -9.34 -2.81
N GLN A 60 -6.92 -9.86 -2.70
CA GLN A 60 -8.07 -9.32 -3.43
C GLN A 60 -8.52 -7.98 -2.85
N ILE A 61 -8.51 -7.85 -1.52
CA ILE A 61 -8.77 -6.59 -0.82
C ILE A 61 -7.82 -5.50 -1.32
N HIS A 62 -6.52 -5.80 -1.42
CA HIS A 62 -5.52 -4.87 -1.97
C HIS A 62 -5.82 -4.49 -3.41
N LYS A 63 -6.12 -5.44 -4.30
CA LYS A 63 -6.47 -5.15 -5.70
C LYS A 63 -7.67 -4.20 -5.80
N HIS A 64 -8.69 -4.41 -4.98
CA HIS A 64 -9.87 -3.54 -4.98
C HIS A 64 -9.56 -2.15 -4.42
N ALA A 65 -8.72 -2.05 -3.39
CA ALA A 65 -8.24 -0.76 -2.87
C ALA A 65 -7.38 -0.01 -3.90
N GLU A 66 -6.46 -0.69 -4.58
CA GLU A 66 -5.63 -0.11 -5.64
C GLU A 66 -6.46 0.37 -6.83
N ALA A 67 -7.49 -0.38 -7.22
CA ALA A 67 -8.42 0.02 -8.27
C ALA A 67 -9.22 1.27 -7.88
N TRP A 68 -9.70 1.33 -6.62
CA TRP A 68 -10.35 2.51 -6.06
C TRP A 68 -9.41 3.73 -6.11
N LEU A 69 -8.22 3.60 -5.53
CA LEU A 69 -7.22 4.66 -5.51
C LEU A 69 -6.89 5.14 -6.92
N ARG A 70 -6.63 4.23 -7.86
CA ARG A 70 -6.34 4.56 -9.26
C ARG A 70 -7.44 5.42 -9.90
N PHE A 71 -8.69 5.09 -9.64
CA PHE A 71 -9.82 5.85 -10.18
C PHE A 71 -9.85 7.28 -9.63
N TYR A 72 -9.71 7.45 -8.31
CA TYR A 72 -9.86 8.75 -7.66
C TYR A 72 -8.61 9.63 -7.72
N ILE A 73 -7.41 9.06 -7.59
CA ILE A 73 -6.16 9.84 -7.54
C ILE A 73 -5.45 9.90 -8.90
N ASN A 74 -5.95 9.17 -9.91
CA ASN A 74 -5.36 9.08 -11.24
C ASN A 74 -3.84 8.83 -11.22
N LEU A 75 -3.39 7.95 -10.33
CA LEU A 75 -2.02 7.47 -10.21
C LEU A 75 -2.07 5.96 -9.95
N ARG A 76 -1.18 5.20 -10.59
CA ARG A 76 -1.01 3.79 -10.21
C ARG A 76 -0.44 3.74 -8.80
N PHE A 77 -0.99 2.89 -7.95
CA PHE A 77 -0.63 2.76 -6.55
C PHE A 77 -0.48 1.27 -6.28
N LYS A 78 0.51 0.86 -5.50
CA LYS A 78 0.68 -0.54 -5.11
C LYS A 78 0.63 -0.65 -3.59
N LEU A 79 -0.20 -1.54 -3.09
CA LEU A 79 -0.25 -1.89 -1.68
C LEU A 79 0.57 -3.15 -1.45
N GLN A 80 1.35 -3.14 -0.39
CA GLN A 80 2.17 -4.28 -0.01
C GLN A 80 2.00 -4.56 1.48
N THR A 81 1.71 -5.81 1.82
CA THR A 81 1.69 -6.25 3.21
C THR A 81 3.11 -6.18 3.79
N TRP A 82 3.27 -5.48 4.91
CA TRP A 82 4.51 -5.49 5.69
C TRP A 82 4.53 -6.69 6.64
N LYS A 83 3.51 -6.81 7.49
CA LYS A 83 3.30 -7.94 8.39
C LYS A 83 1.84 -7.97 8.82
N ILE A 84 1.32 -9.16 9.08
CA ILE A 84 0.04 -9.38 9.76
C ILE A 84 0.38 -9.96 11.12
N MET A 85 -0.15 -9.39 12.19
CA MET A 85 0.09 -9.83 13.55
C MET A 85 -1.15 -9.65 14.40
N GLN A 86 -1.25 -10.43 15.46
CA GLN A 86 -2.20 -10.17 16.52
C GLN A 86 -1.79 -8.91 17.29
N VAL A 87 -2.77 -8.19 17.83
CA VAL A 87 -2.48 -7.20 18.88
C VAL A 87 -1.83 -7.88 20.08
N ASP A 88 -0.85 -7.22 20.70
CA ASP A 88 -0.22 -7.76 21.91
C ASP A 88 -1.14 -7.63 23.13
N GLU A 89 -0.82 -8.33 24.22
CA GLU A 89 -1.65 -8.33 25.42
C GLU A 89 -1.86 -6.94 26.01
N THR A 90 -0.86 -6.06 25.90
CA THR A 90 -0.94 -4.67 26.37
C THR A 90 -1.96 -3.87 25.56
N MET A 91 -1.88 -3.91 24.22
CA MET A 91 -2.82 -3.22 23.35
C MET A 91 -4.21 -3.82 23.44
N LYS A 92 -4.32 -5.15 23.52
CA LYS A 92 -5.58 -5.85 23.74
C LYS A 92 -6.25 -5.39 25.03
N SER A 93 -5.52 -5.38 26.15
CA SER A 93 -6.05 -4.93 27.44
C SER A 93 -6.51 -3.46 27.40
N LYS A 94 -5.75 -2.58 26.73
CA LYS A 94 -6.19 -1.19 26.51
C LYS A 94 -7.49 -1.15 25.71
N LEU A 95 -7.55 -1.78 24.54
CA LEU A 95 -8.75 -1.80 23.68
C LEU A 95 -9.98 -2.39 24.40
N ASP A 96 -9.81 -3.52 25.10
CA ASP A 96 -10.87 -4.16 25.88
C ASP A 96 -11.36 -3.25 27.02
N SER A 97 -10.49 -2.42 27.61
CA SER A 97 -10.88 -1.46 28.66
C SER A 97 -11.66 -0.25 28.14
N LEU A 98 -11.49 0.10 26.87
CA LEU A 98 -12.27 1.13 26.20
C LEU A 98 -13.68 0.62 25.86
N GLU A 99 -13.81 -0.68 25.60
CA GLU A 99 -15.09 -1.33 25.31
C GLU A 99 -15.93 -1.49 26.59
N ARG A 100 -16.91 -0.62 26.81
CA ARG A 100 -17.87 -0.76 27.92
C ARG A 100 -19.15 -1.44 27.42
N ASN A 101 -19.52 -2.60 27.98
CA ASN A 101 -20.81 -3.25 27.69
C ASN A 101 -21.13 -3.47 26.18
N ASP A 102 -20.15 -3.92 25.39
CA ASP A 102 -20.31 -4.12 23.93
C ASP A 102 -20.67 -2.84 23.16
N THR A 103 -20.42 -1.65 23.74
CA THR A 103 -20.58 -0.37 23.03
C THR A 103 -19.35 -0.02 22.21
N LEU A 104 -19.59 0.76 21.15
CA LEU A 104 -18.56 1.27 20.26
C LEU A 104 -17.61 2.21 21.03
N VAL A 105 -16.31 2.05 20.78
CA VAL A 105 -15.22 2.83 21.34
C VAL A 105 -15.07 4.15 20.59
N ASP A 106 -14.60 5.19 21.30
CA ASP A 106 -14.23 6.43 20.65
C ASP A 106 -13.13 6.18 19.59
N PRO A 107 -13.35 6.61 18.34
CA PRO A 107 -12.44 6.33 17.25
C PRO A 107 -11.04 6.94 17.43
N TYR A 108 -10.91 8.04 18.16
CA TYR A 108 -9.61 8.66 18.45
C TYR A 108 -8.85 7.86 19.51
N GLU A 109 -9.51 7.42 20.58
CA GLU A 109 -8.89 6.57 21.61
C GLU A 109 -8.40 5.23 21.05
N ALA A 110 -9.20 4.60 20.17
CA ALA A 110 -8.80 3.37 19.49
C ALA A 110 -7.59 3.59 18.57
N LEU A 111 -7.54 4.71 17.83
CA LEU A 111 -6.37 5.05 17.00
C LEU A 111 -5.13 5.37 17.85
N ASP A 112 -5.28 5.97 19.02
CA ASP A 112 -4.16 6.24 19.91
C ASP A 112 -3.51 4.94 20.42
N CYS A 113 -4.29 3.88 20.63
CA CYS A 113 -3.74 2.55 20.91
C CYS A 113 -2.87 2.03 19.74
N VAL A 114 -3.29 2.26 18.49
CA VAL A 114 -2.51 1.89 17.29
C VAL A 114 -1.21 2.70 17.22
N LYS A 115 -1.25 4.00 17.50
CA LYS A 115 -0.05 4.87 17.53
C LYS A 115 0.93 4.47 18.63
N ASP A 116 0.45 4.14 19.81
CA ASP A 116 1.31 3.65 20.89
C ASP A 116 2.01 2.36 20.51
N ASN A 117 1.33 1.47 19.75
CA ASN A 117 1.95 0.27 19.24
C ASN A 117 3.04 0.57 18.21
N GLU A 118 2.82 1.54 17.33
CA GLU A 118 3.79 1.98 16.31
C GLU A 118 5.15 2.38 16.91
N LYS A 119 5.17 3.09 18.05
CA LYS A 119 6.40 3.48 18.76
C LYS A 119 7.30 2.31 19.15
N ARG A 120 6.75 1.08 19.24
CA ARG A 120 7.47 -0.14 19.62
C ARG A 120 7.99 -0.91 18.40
N ILE A 121 7.64 -0.49 17.18
CA ILE A 121 8.01 -1.17 15.95
C ILE A 121 9.29 -0.55 15.38
N THR A 122 10.33 -1.38 15.26
CA THR A 122 11.53 -0.99 14.49
C THR A 122 11.19 -1.07 12.99
N ASN A 123 11.47 0.01 12.23
CA ASN A 123 11.15 0.15 10.80
C ASN A 123 9.64 -0.03 10.49
N PRO A 124 8.79 0.86 10.99
CA PRO A 124 7.34 0.73 10.86
C PRO A 124 6.88 0.86 9.39
N PRO A 125 5.74 0.24 9.02
CA PRO A 125 5.13 0.39 7.72
C PRO A 125 4.66 1.84 7.47
N ASN A 126 4.24 2.15 6.24
CA ASN A 126 3.62 3.45 5.96
C ASN A 126 2.26 3.61 6.65
N ILE A 127 1.54 2.50 6.79
CA ILE A 127 0.22 2.43 7.40
C ILE A 127 0.23 1.30 8.42
N LEU A 128 -0.26 1.56 9.62
CA LEU A 128 -0.54 0.54 10.61
C LEU A 128 -2.05 0.47 10.80
N CYS A 129 -2.66 -0.63 10.37
CA CYS A 129 -4.10 -0.79 10.29
C CYS A 129 -4.59 -1.81 11.32
N LEU A 130 -5.40 -1.37 12.28
CA LEU A 130 -6.16 -2.23 13.17
C LEU A 130 -7.35 -2.80 12.40
N VAL A 131 -7.44 -4.13 12.31
CA VAL A 131 -8.51 -4.83 11.62
C VAL A 131 -9.38 -5.54 12.63
N THR A 132 -10.68 -5.36 12.50
CA THR A 132 -11.69 -5.99 13.36
C THR A 132 -12.80 -6.60 12.52
N GLU A 133 -13.40 -7.69 12.99
CA GLU A 133 -14.59 -8.27 12.34
C GLU A 133 -15.84 -7.39 12.53
N LYS A 134 -15.99 -6.83 13.74
CA LYS A 134 -17.09 -5.94 14.09
C LYS A 134 -16.62 -4.50 14.14
N PRO A 135 -17.49 -3.52 13.81
CA PRO A 135 -17.17 -2.13 14.01
C PRO A 135 -16.71 -1.89 15.45
N LEU A 136 -15.51 -1.33 15.59
CA LEU A 136 -15.01 -0.90 16.89
C LEU A 136 -15.55 0.48 17.27
N THR A 137 -15.96 1.29 16.27
CA THR A 137 -16.33 2.70 16.44
C THR A 137 -17.66 2.97 15.75
N VAL A 138 -18.25 4.16 15.98
CA VAL A 138 -19.47 4.63 15.27
C VAL A 138 -19.33 4.64 13.75
N TYR A 139 -18.10 4.67 13.23
CA TYR A 139 -17.82 4.53 11.81
C TYR A 139 -17.74 3.06 11.44
N SER A 140 -18.86 2.52 10.95
CA SER A 140 -19.05 1.08 10.64
C SER A 140 -18.03 0.49 9.66
N ASP A 141 -17.41 1.34 8.85
CA ASP A 141 -16.52 0.96 7.77
C ASP A 141 -15.04 1.05 8.15
N GLY A 142 -14.74 1.66 9.30
CA GLY A 142 -13.39 1.99 9.74
C GLY A 142 -13.21 3.49 9.96
N PHE A 143 -12.05 3.86 10.50
CA PHE A 143 -11.71 5.24 10.83
C PHE A 143 -10.22 5.50 10.62
N GLY A 144 -9.89 6.71 10.20
CA GLY A 144 -8.51 7.13 9.98
C GLY A 144 -8.40 8.63 10.16
N LEU A 145 -7.27 9.07 10.69
CA LEU A 145 -6.98 10.49 10.80
C LEU A 145 -6.33 11.00 9.51
N TYR A 146 -6.59 12.27 9.19
CA TYR A 146 -5.90 13.02 8.13
C TYR A 146 -4.42 13.25 8.50
N TYR A 147 -3.63 12.18 8.53
CA TYR A 147 -2.18 12.25 8.58
C TYR A 147 -1.62 12.46 7.18
N ARG A 148 -0.34 12.82 7.10
CA ARG A 148 0.35 12.97 5.82
C ARG A 148 0.98 11.62 5.49
N LEU A 149 0.25 10.79 4.76
CA LEU A 149 0.75 9.51 4.25
C LEU A 149 2.14 9.74 3.66
N CYS A 150 3.09 8.88 4.05
CA CYS A 150 4.49 8.93 3.61
C CYS A 150 5.37 10.01 4.24
N LYS A 151 4.88 10.78 5.21
CA LYS A 151 5.72 11.56 6.13
C LYS A 151 5.78 10.93 7.51
N ASP A 152 4.62 10.44 7.94
CA ASP A 152 4.38 9.84 9.25
C ASP A 152 3.76 8.45 9.04
N VAL A 153 3.89 7.54 10.01
CA VAL A 153 3.13 6.28 9.99
C VAL A 153 1.66 6.61 10.22
N VAL A 154 0.80 6.11 9.34
CA VAL A 154 -0.63 6.43 9.43
C VAL A 154 -1.38 5.32 10.15
N PRO A 155 -1.94 5.59 11.34
CA PRO A 155 -2.82 4.64 12.01
C PRO A 155 -4.20 4.64 11.33
N LEU A 156 -4.74 3.45 11.06
CA LEU A 156 -6.08 3.23 10.53
C LEU A 156 -6.81 2.16 11.35
N ILE A 157 -8.14 2.20 11.29
CA ILE A 157 -9.04 1.14 11.73
C ILE A 157 -9.84 0.71 10.51
N LEU A 158 -9.93 -0.60 10.26
CA LEU A 158 -10.69 -1.20 9.16
C LEU A 158 -11.61 -2.28 9.70
N THR A 159 -12.90 -2.19 9.39
CA THR A 159 -13.84 -3.27 9.68
C THR A 159 -13.90 -4.24 8.49
N TYR A 160 -13.54 -5.49 8.74
CA TYR A 160 -13.51 -6.55 7.73
C TYR A 160 -14.91 -7.08 7.44
N ASN A 161 -15.31 -7.04 6.16
CA ASN A 161 -16.52 -7.70 5.70
C ASN A 161 -16.18 -9.06 5.07
N GLN A 162 -16.44 -10.14 5.80
CA GLN A 162 -16.22 -11.53 5.35
C GLN A 162 -17.00 -11.92 4.10
N THR A 163 -18.11 -11.24 3.81
CA THR A 163 -18.95 -11.56 2.65
C THR A 163 -18.48 -10.89 1.37
N SER A 164 -17.55 -9.91 1.46
CA SER A 164 -17.14 -9.13 0.30
C SER A 164 -15.75 -8.50 0.45
N ASP A 165 -14.77 -9.14 -0.19
CA ASP A 165 -13.42 -8.59 -0.39
C ASP A 165 -13.46 -7.24 -1.12
N LYS A 166 -14.38 -7.09 -2.07
CA LYS A 166 -14.57 -5.85 -2.83
C LYS A 166 -14.99 -4.71 -1.93
N ALA A 167 -16.00 -4.91 -1.08
CA ALA A 167 -16.46 -3.88 -0.16
C ALA A 167 -15.33 -3.49 0.82
N THR A 168 -14.66 -4.48 1.42
CA THR A 168 -13.52 -4.24 2.31
C THR A 168 -12.39 -3.48 1.61
N GLY A 169 -12.04 -3.87 0.38
CA GLY A 169 -10.99 -3.21 -0.39
C GLY A 169 -11.34 -1.78 -0.78
N GLN A 170 -12.58 -1.49 -1.17
CA GLN A 170 -13.03 -0.13 -1.46
C GLN A 170 -12.97 0.76 -0.20
N LYS A 171 -13.39 0.24 0.96
CA LYS A 171 -13.27 0.94 2.25
C LYS A 171 -11.83 1.24 2.60
N LEU A 172 -10.93 0.26 2.45
CA LEU A 172 -9.50 0.47 2.64
C LEU A 172 -8.96 1.55 1.69
N GLY A 173 -9.31 1.49 0.41
CA GLY A 173 -8.91 2.50 -0.58
C GLY A 173 -9.39 3.92 -0.21
N PHE A 174 -10.63 4.04 0.25
CA PHE A 174 -11.20 5.30 0.74
C PHE A 174 -10.46 5.84 1.96
N LEU A 175 -10.19 4.99 2.97
CA LEU A 175 -9.44 5.38 4.15
C LEU A 175 -8.04 5.87 3.79
N ILE A 176 -7.31 5.13 2.93
CA ILE A 176 -5.97 5.53 2.48
C ILE A 176 -6.03 6.86 1.72
N GLN A 177 -7.02 7.06 0.84
CA GLN A 177 -7.21 8.32 0.12
C GLN A 177 -7.34 9.52 1.08
N GLY A 178 -8.09 9.38 2.17
CA GLY A 178 -8.22 10.42 3.20
C GLY A 178 -6.88 10.81 3.83
N THR A 179 -5.93 9.88 3.89
CA THR A 179 -4.60 10.12 4.47
C THR A 179 -3.60 10.76 3.50
N MET A 180 -3.96 10.97 2.23
CA MET A 180 -3.02 11.49 1.24
C MET A 180 -2.82 13.01 1.34
N ASN A 181 -3.54 13.70 2.24
CA ASN A 181 -3.56 15.16 2.35
C ASN A 181 -3.83 15.85 0.99
N ILE A 182 -4.71 15.24 0.18
CA ILE A 182 -5.20 15.81 -1.06
C ILE A 182 -6.45 16.62 -0.71
N THR A 183 -6.25 17.89 -0.39
CA THR A 183 -7.33 18.78 0.09
C THR A 183 -8.31 19.18 -1.02
N ASN A 184 -7.89 19.09 -2.29
CA ASN A 184 -8.72 19.44 -3.43
C ASN A 184 -8.42 18.53 -4.64
N LEU A 185 -9.36 17.64 -4.95
CA LEU A 185 -9.24 16.69 -6.06
C LEU A 185 -9.15 17.38 -7.43
N PHE A 186 -9.82 18.53 -7.62
CA PHE A 186 -9.73 19.28 -8.87
C PHE A 186 -8.30 19.76 -9.13
N THR A 187 -7.68 20.42 -8.15
CA THR A 187 -6.28 20.85 -8.25
C THR A 187 -5.32 19.67 -8.36
N TRP A 188 -5.63 18.55 -7.70
CA TRP A 188 -4.86 17.32 -7.83
C TRP A 188 -4.90 16.78 -9.25
N HIS A 189 -6.07 16.71 -9.88
CA HIS A 189 -6.19 16.20 -11.24
C HIS A 189 -5.41 17.03 -12.25
N GLN A 190 -5.29 18.34 -12.03
CA GLN A 190 -4.48 19.25 -12.85
C GLN A 190 -2.96 19.03 -12.73
N LYS A 191 -2.49 18.41 -11.64
CA LYS A 191 -1.05 18.09 -11.47
C LYS A 191 -0.58 17.09 -12.52
N SER A 192 0.65 17.30 -12.99
CA SER A 192 1.33 16.35 -13.87
C SER A 192 1.55 15.00 -13.16
N PRO A 193 1.70 13.89 -13.90
CA PRO A 193 2.06 12.60 -13.32
C PRO A 193 3.32 12.66 -12.45
N GLU A 194 4.31 13.46 -12.83
CA GLU A 194 5.57 13.65 -12.11
C GLU A 194 5.36 14.34 -10.76
N GLU A 195 4.56 15.40 -10.71
CA GLU A 195 4.21 16.08 -9.46
C GLU A 195 3.45 15.15 -8.50
N LYS A 196 2.50 14.37 -9.03
CA LYS A 196 1.75 13.37 -8.25
C LYS A 196 2.69 12.31 -7.67
N LYS A 197 3.67 11.84 -8.44
CA LYS A 197 4.69 10.90 -7.94
C LYS A 197 5.56 11.52 -6.86
N GLN A 198 6.00 12.77 -7.07
CA GLN A 198 6.83 13.49 -6.11
C GLN A 198 6.16 13.67 -4.75
N HIS A 199 4.82 13.80 -4.72
CA HIS A 199 4.03 13.83 -3.48
C HIS A 199 4.23 12.59 -2.60
N PHE A 200 4.42 11.43 -3.24
CA PHE A 200 4.59 10.13 -2.57
C PHE A 200 6.04 9.64 -2.50
N LYS A 201 7.02 10.49 -2.85
CA LYS A 201 8.44 10.08 -2.92
C LYS A 201 8.99 9.52 -1.58
N ASN A 202 8.39 9.95 -0.47
CA ASN A 202 8.82 9.57 0.87
C ASN A 202 8.11 8.31 1.41
N CYS A 203 7.27 7.62 0.62
CA CYS A 203 6.57 6.40 1.07
C CYS A 203 7.60 5.31 1.36
N GLN A 204 7.99 5.20 2.64
CA GLN A 204 9.12 4.41 3.14
C GLN A 204 10.34 4.54 2.20
N SER A 205 10.59 5.75 1.67
CA SER A 205 11.58 6.05 0.62
C SER A 205 11.75 4.94 -0.44
N GLN A 206 10.70 4.54 -1.20
CA GLN A 206 10.78 3.49 -2.24
C GLN A 206 11.24 2.09 -1.75
N ARG A 207 11.37 1.87 -0.43
CA ARG A 207 12.05 0.77 0.29
C ARG A 207 13.47 0.53 -0.19
N GLU A 208 14.35 1.49 0.12
CA GLU A 208 15.73 1.56 -0.39
C GLU A 208 15.73 1.73 -1.91
N LEU A 209 16.27 2.81 -2.45
CA LEU A 209 16.62 2.82 -3.88
C LEU A 209 17.68 1.74 -4.26
N LYS A 210 18.18 0.93 -3.30
CA LYS A 210 19.63 0.78 -3.13
C LYS A 210 20.23 -0.33 -2.22
N GLN A 211 19.55 -1.17 -1.41
CA GLN A 211 20.34 -2.25 -0.76
C GLN A 211 20.73 -3.38 -1.72
N LYS A 212 20.26 -3.35 -2.98
CA LYS A 212 20.68 -4.30 -4.03
C LYS A 212 20.69 -3.69 -5.44
N LEU A 213 21.47 -2.65 -5.67
CA LEU A 213 22.28 -2.69 -6.90
C LEU A 213 23.50 -3.56 -6.60
#